data_AF-A0A8T4N1K7-F1
#
_entry.id   AF-A0A8T4N1K7-F1
#
_cell.length_a   1.000
_cell.length_b   1.000
_cell.length_c   1.000
_cell.angle_alpha   90.00
_cell.angle_beta   90.00
_cell.angle_gamma   90.00
#
_symmetry.space_group_name_H-M   'P 1'
#
loop_
_entity.id
_entity.type
_entity.pdbx_description
1 polymer ?
#
loop_
_entity_poly.entity_id
_entity_poly.type
_entity_poly.pdbx_seq_one_letter_code
_entity_poly.pdbx_strand_id
1 'polypeptide(L)'
;MKKKVIFILFIILIQLSLTSATSYECSDNRTPRADSEEIREGEMESILGLKIGLCNYYESNIYSYIETTLLLDANTITLANDTEILGIELNQGNSTIKYTNATSKSVIITLGGSTEEIELGDCSPLGGFNVMVKKIEGSGGAATVDLLVGHTKKTLKSVQNNSYIFTMDSKQYGIDLLGGSSNSILLRVSSCKNATLTQIVEIVNIENNTTLNQTNVTSNDTIIIENQTTQIQPECLETGYRNGTEYCNSQGQYAYQLSTKDSCAENYECSTNYCKENICSKKSFFSRVIDWIKGIFS
;
A
#
# COMPACT_ATOMS: atom_id res chain seq x y z
N MET A 1 -38.87 9.81 28.61
CA MET A 1 -38.29 9.53 27.27
C MET A 1 -36.81 9.89 27.12
N LYS A 2 -36.29 11.00 27.69
CA LYS A 2 -34.89 11.44 27.48
C LYS A 2 -33.78 10.47 27.94
N LYS A 3 -34.00 9.65 28.98
CA LYS A 3 -32.97 8.72 29.50
C LYS A 3 -32.72 7.48 28.62
N LYS A 4 -33.72 7.02 27.85
CA LYS A 4 -33.57 5.85 26.96
C LYS A 4 -32.79 6.17 25.69
N VAL A 5 -32.93 7.38 25.16
CA VAL A 5 -32.18 7.84 23.96
C VAL A 5 -30.68 7.99 24.26
N ILE A 6 -30.33 8.52 25.44
CA ILE A 6 -28.92 8.65 25.86
C ILE A 6 -28.24 7.28 26.01
N PHE A 7 -28.96 6.28 26.54
CA PHE A 7 -28.41 4.93 26.73
C PHE A 7 -28.17 4.21 25.40
N ILE A 8 -29.07 4.37 24.42
CA ILE A 8 -28.89 3.82 23.07
C ILE A 8 -27.72 4.50 22.36
N LEU A 9 -27.58 5.82 22.49
CA LEU A 9 -26.45 6.56 21.91
C LEU A 9 -25.10 6.10 22.50
N PHE A 10 -25.07 5.79 23.80
CA PHE A 10 -23.88 5.29 24.49
C PHE A 10 -23.50 3.87 24.05
N ILE A 11 -24.49 2.99 23.81
CA ILE A 11 -24.24 1.64 23.27
C ILE A 11 -23.69 1.71 21.84
N ILE A 12 -24.23 2.60 20.99
CA ILE A 12 -23.74 2.80 19.62
C ILE A 12 -22.30 3.33 19.63
N LEU A 13 -21.96 4.24 20.55
CA LEU A 13 -20.59 4.75 20.71
C LEU A 13 -19.60 3.69 21.20
N ILE A 14 -20.02 2.74 22.04
CA ILE A 14 -19.16 1.63 22.48
C ILE A 14 -18.92 0.64 21.34
N GLN A 15 -19.92 0.36 20.51
CA GLN A 15 -19.80 -0.59 19.40
C GLN A 15 -18.91 -0.08 18.26
N LEU A 16 -18.72 1.23 18.12
CA LEU A 16 -17.83 1.84 17.11
C LEU A 16 -16.34 1.81 17.48
N SER A 17 -15.98 1.37 18.69
CA SER A 17 -14.59 1.27 19.15
C SER A 17 -13.93 -0.10 18.87
N LEU A 18 -14.66 -1.04 18.26
CA LEU A 18 -14.16 -2.36 17.87
C LEU A 18 -13.53 -2.34 16.46
N THR A 19 -12.75 -1.32 16.12
CA THR A 19 -11.86 -1.45 14.97
C THR A 19 -10.78 -2.45 15.36
N SER A 20 -10.86 -3.64 14.76
CA SER A 20 -9.93 -4.74 14.96
C SER A 20 -8.53 -4.29 14.56
N ALA A 21 -7.76 -3.80 15.53
CA ALA A 21 -6.34 -3.60 15.35
C ALA A 21 -5.74 -4.96 15.01
N THR A 22 -5.08 -5.06 13.85
CA THR A 22 -4.24 -6.22 13.54
C THR A 22 -3.31 -6.44 14.72
N SER A 23 -3.41 -7.60 15.35
CA SER A 23 -2.57 -7.94 16.49
C SER A 23 -1.56 -8.99 16.03
N TYR A 24 -0.32 -8.81 16.48
CA TYR A 24 0.70 -9.83 16.35
C TYR A 24 0.83 -10.56 17.68
N GLU A 25 1.19 -11.82 17.62
CA GLU A 25 1.57 -12.63 18.78
C GLU A 25 2.96 -13.22 18.54
N CYS A 26 3.74 -13.36 19.61
CA CYS A 26 4.98 -14.12 19.56
C CYS A 26 4.68 -15.61 19.71
N SER A 27 5.41 -16.46 19.00
CA SER A 27 5.24 -17.93 19.09
C SER A 27 5.47 -18.53 20.49
N ASP A 28 5.98 -17.75 21.44
CA ASP A 28 6.12 -18.10 22.86
C ASP A 28 4.98 -17.54 23.74
N ASN A 29 3.87 -17.13 23.12
CA ASN A 29 2.68 -16.51 23.72
C ASN A 29 2.96 -15.23 24.53
N ARG A 30 4.09 -14.55 24.27
CA ARG A 30 4.37 -13.24 24.86
C ARG A 30 3.82 -12.13 23.97
N THR A 31 3.44 -11.02 24.60
CA THR A 31 3.07 -9.81 23.89
C THR A 31 4.30 -9.28 23.14
N PRO A 32 4.21 -9.02 21.82
CA PRO A 32 5.31 -8.43 21.08
C PRO A 32 5.63 -7.03 21.60
N ARG A 33 6.89 -6.61 21.50
CA ARG A 33 7.25 -5.21 21.72
C ARG A 33 6.78 -4.42 20.51
N ALA A 34 6.01 -3.37 20.74
CA ALA A 34 5.53 -2.47 19.69
C ALA A 34 6.01 -1.04 19.95
N ASP A 35 6.20 -0.30 18.88
CA ASP A 35 6.50 1.14 18.88
C ASP A 35 5.85 1.79 17.65
N SER A 36 5.61 3.09 17.67
CA SER A 36 4.93 3.79 16.58
C SER A 36 5.55 5.15 16.31
N GLU A 37 5.65 5.52 15.03
CA GLU A 37 6.24 6.78 14.61
C GLU A 37 5.49 7.37 13.42
N GLU A 38 5.47 8.70 13.34
CA GLU A 38 5.00 9.41 12.15
C GLU A 38 6.16 9.55 11.16
N ILE A 39 5.97 9.11 9.92
CA ILE A 39 6.98 9.21 8.87
C ILE A 39 6.42 10.09 7.75
N ARG A 40 7.17 11.12 7.35
CA ARG A 40 6.82 11.98 6.22
C ARG A 40 7.44 11.50 4.93
N GLU A 41 6.82 11.86 3.80
CA GLU A 41 7.28 11.50 2.47
C GLU A 41 8.72 12.00 2.22
N GLY A 42 9.58 11.09 1.77
CA GLY A 42 11.02 11.30 1.63
C GLY A 42 11.81 11.18 2.93
N GLU A 43 11.19 11.06 4.10
CA GLU A 43 11.88 10.87 5.37
C GLU A 43 12.05 9.37 5.72
N MET A 44 12.90 9.10 6.71
CA MET A 44 13.20 7.77 7.21
C MET A 44 13.24 7.78 8.72
N GLU A 45 12.60 6.80 9.34
CA GLU A 45 12.59 6.61 10.79
C GLU A 45 13.08 5.21 11.17
N SER A 46 13.63 5.11 12.39
CA SER A 46 14.14 3.85 12.95
C SER A 46 13.24 3.36 14.09
N ILE A 47 12.32 2.46 13.78
CA ILE A 47 11.33 1.94 14.74
C ILE A 47 11.74 0.52 15.16
N LEU A 48 12.05 0.32 16.46
CA LEU A 48 12.59 -0.95 16.99
C LEU A 48 13.84 -1.48 16.26
N GLY A 49 14.64 -0.56 15.70
CA GLY A 49 15.85 -0.84 14.93
C GLY A 49 15.61 -1.21 13.47
N LEU A 50 14.36 -1.22 12.99
CA LEU A 50 14.06 -1.30 11.56
C LEU A 50 14.02 0.11 10.98
N LYS A 51 14.87 0.40 10.01
CA LYS A 51 14.85 1.65 9.26
C LYS A 51 13.80 1.58 8.16
N ILE A 52 12.80 2.46 8.23
CA ILE A 52 11.68 2.52 7.29
C ILE A 52 11.65 3.91 6.67
N GLY A 53 11.72 3.98 5.35
CA GLY A 53 11.54 5.20 4.59
C GLY A 53 10.14 5.27 3.97
N LEU A 54 9.51 6.45 3.98
CA LEU A 54 8.27 6.67 3.26
C LEU A 54 8.57 7.21 1.86
N CYS A 55 8.26 6.40 0.86
CA CYS A 55 8.54 6.70 -0.53
C CYS A 55 7.40 7.49 -1.20
N ASN A 56 6.14 7.10 -0.99
CA ASN A 56 4.98 7.79 -1.57
C ASN A 56 3.78 7.67 -0.64
N TYR A 57 2.98 8.73 -0.56
CA TYR A 57 1.71 8.80 0.14
C TYR A 57 0.57 9.18 -0.82
N TYR A 58 -0.51 8.39 -0.78
CA TYR A 58 -1.75 8.69 -1.46
C TYR A 58 -2.94 8.58 -0.50
N GLU A 59 -3.73 9.64 -0.43
CA GLU A 59 -4.97 9.69 0.36
C GLU A 59 -6.15 10.06 -0.53
N SER A 60 -7.24 9.31 -0.36
CA SER A 60 -8.54 9.63 -0.94
C SER A 60 -9.56 9.85 0.16
N ASN A 61 -9.88 11.12 0.42
CA ASN A 61 -10.90 11.52 1.40
C ASN A 61 -12.28 10.94 1.07
N ILE A 62 -12.59 10.79 -0.23
CA ILE A 62 -13.89 10.29 -0.70
C ILE A 62 -14.11 8.84 -0.25
N TYR A 63 -13.05 8.04 -0.25
CA TYR A 63 -13.10 6.61 0.09
C TYR A 63 -12.53 6.31 1.49
N SER A 64 -12.13 7.34 2.24
CA SER A 64 -11.38 7.21 3.50
C SER A 64 -10.22 6.20 3.38
N TYR A 65 -9.49 6.32 2.27
CA TYR A 65 -8.51 5.35 1.83
C TYR A 65 -7.11 5.96 1.84
N ILE A 66 -6.16 5.23 2.42
CA ILE A 66 -4.74 5.58 2.43
C ILE A 66 -3.99 4.45 1.74
N GLU A 67 -3.11 4.80 0.81
CA GLU A 67 -2.14 3.91 0.18
C GLU A 67 -0.75 4.52 0.34
N THR A 68 0.18 3.71 0.82
CA THR A 68 1.55 4.17 1.06
C THR A 68 2.55 3.14 0.57
N THR A 69 3.67 3.63 0.06
CA THR A 69 4.80 2.80 -0.33
C THR A 69 5.96 3.04 0.61
N LEU A 70 6.42 1.98 1.26
CA LEU A 70 7.53 1.96 2.20
C LEU A 70 8.78 1.37 1.54
N LEU A 71 9.94 1.91 1.92
CA LEU A 71 11.24 1.31 1.71
C LEU A 71 11.72 0.73 3.05
N LEU A 72 11.95 -0.58 3.09
CA LEU A 72 12.43 -1.29 4.28
C LEU A 72 13.93 -1.54 4.15
N ASP A 73 14.63 -1.53 5.29
CA ASP A 73 16.09 -1.46 5.33
C ASP A 73 16.59 -0.19 4.62
N ALA A 74 15.95 0.94 4.95
CA ALA A 74 16.18 2.20 4.28
C ALA A 74 17.38 2.98 4.86
N ASN A 75 18.03 3.78 4.02
CA ASN A 75 19.08 4.70 4.41
C ASN A 75 18.93 6.01 3.62
N THR A 76 19.36 7.12 4.21
CA THR A 76 19.44 8.42 3.51
C THR A 76 20.88 8.66 3.07
N ILE A 77 21.07 9.07 1.83
CA ILE A 77 22.39 9.32 1.22
C ILE A 77 22.38 10.69 0.58
N THR A 78 23.46 11.44 0.75
CA THR A 78 23.67 12.73 0.09
C THR A 78 24.90 12.62 -0.80
N LEU A 79 24.75 12.91 -2.09
CA LEU A 79 25.84 13.00 -3.06
C LEU A 79 26.08 14.46 -3.41
N ALA A 80 27.29 14.97 -3.19
CA ALA A 80 27.60 16.39 -3.33
C ALA A 80 28.10 16.80 -4.73
N ASN A 81 28.51 15.84 -5.56
CA ASN A 81 28.94 16.06 -6.94
C ASN A 81 28.95 14.76 -7.77
N ASP A 82 29.11 14.86 -9.09
CA ASP A 82 29.10 13.74 -10.05
C ASP A 82 30.38 12.89 -10.07
N THR A 83 31.42 13.31 -9.36
CA THR A 83 32.66 12.54 -9.20
C THR A 83 32.65 11.67 -7.95
N GLU A 84 31.73 11.92 -7.03
CA GLU A 84 31.63 11.21 -5.77
C GLU A 84 31.05 9.81 -5.97
N ILE A 85 31.72 8.83 -5.36
CA ILE A 85 31.25 7.44 -5.29
C ILE A 85 31.15 7.10 -3.81
N LEU A 86 29.94 6.85 -3.34
CA LEU A 86 29.69 6.47 -1.96
C LEU A 86 29.40 4.97 -1.86
N GLY A 87 29.98 4.33 -0.85
CA GLY A 87 29.56 3.00 -0.42
C GLY A 87 28.22 3.10 0.30
N ILE A 88 27.29 2.22 -0.06
CA ILE A 88 26.06 2.00 0.69
C ILE A 88 26.17 0.64 1.36
N GLU A 89 26.00 0.65 2.68
CA GLU A 89 25.82 -0.55 3.47
C GLU A 89 24.36 -0.61 3.90
N LEU A 90 23.62 -1.57 3.35
CA LEU A 90 22.31 -2.00 3.83
C LEU A 90 22.45 -3.40 4.44
N ASN A 91 21.56 -3.78 5.35
CA ASN A 91 21.65 -5.09 6.00
C ASN A 91 21.56 -6.24 4.99
N GLN A 92 20.82 -6.06 3.89
CA GLN A 92 20.65 -7.07 2.85
C GLN A 92 21.71 -7.04 1.74
N GLY A 93 22.64 -6.08 1.74
CA GLY A 93 23.74 -6.05 0.78
C GLY A 93 24.50 -4.73 0.72
N ASN A 94 25.73 -4.81 0.21
CA ASN A 94 26.59 -3.65 -0.01
C ASN A 94 26.62 -3.28 -1.50
N SER A 95 26.68 -1.98 -1.78
CA SER A 95 26.79 -1.47 -3.15
C SER A 95 27.52 -0.13 -3.17
N THR A 96 27.76 0.39 -4.37
CA THR A 96 28.25 1.76 -4.56
C THR A 96 27.22 2.55 -5.34
N ILE A 97 27.07 3.82 -4.97
CA ILE A 97 26.20 4.77 -5.63
C ILE A 97 26.97 5.99 -6.10
N LYS A 98 26.59 6.51 -7.26
CA LYS A 98 27.04 7.78 -7.81
C LYS A 98 25.96 8.35 -8.72
N TYR A 99 26.05 9.62 -9.06
CA TYR A 99 25.25 10.21 -10.12
C TYR A 99 26.16 10.82 -11.20
N THR A 100 25.66 10.97 -12.44
CA THR A 100 26.46 11.52 -13.56
C THR A 100 25.95 12.85 -14.09
N ASN A 101 24.66 13.15 -13.87
CA ASN A 101 24.07 14.43 -14.25
C ASN A 101 22.81 14.66 -13.42
N ALA A 102 22.54 15.90 -13.05
CA ALA A 102 21.34 16.29 -12.33
C ALA A 102 20.73 17.55 -12.94
N THR A 103 19.41 17.58 -13.03
CA THR A 103 18.62 18.77 -13.36
C THR A 103 17.86 19.21 -12.10
N SER A 104 17.08 20.29 -12.18
CA SER A 104 16.19 20.66 -11.07
C SER A 104 15.03 19.69 -10.82
N LYS A 105 14.85 18.66 -11.68
CA LYS A 105 13.72 17.73 -11.64
C LYS A 105 14.09 16.26 -11.72
N SER A 106 15.30 15.93 -12.14
CA SER A 106 15.71 14.54 -12.36
C SER A 106 17.21 14.39 -12.16
N VAL A 107 17.65 13.15 -11.91
CA VAL A 107 19.07 12.81 -11.76
C VAL A 107 19.36 11.44 -12.37
N ILE A 108 20.49 11.31 -13.07
CA ILE A 108 20.97 10.04 -13.60
C ILE A 108 21.83 9.35 -12.54
N ILE A 109 21.29 8.31 -11.92
CA ILE A 109 21.91 7.57 -10.81
C ILE A 109 22.47 6.25 -11.35
N THR A 110 23.66 5.87 -10.86
CA THR A 110 24.19 4.51 -11.02
C THR A 110 24.28 3.83 -9.66
N LEU A 111 23.60 2.70 -9.51
CA LEU A 111 23.55 1.90 -8.28
C LEU A 111 23.53 0.42 -8.64
N GLY A 112 24.34 -0.40 -7.96
CA GLY A 112 24.36 -1.86 -8.19
C GLY A 112 24.75 -2.26 -9.61
N GLY A 113 25.47 -1.40 -10.34
CA GLY A 113 25.84 -1.61 -11.74
C GLY A 113 24.77 -1.20 -12.76
N SER A 114 23.58 -0.80 -12.33
CA SER A 114 22.52 -0.28 -13.21
C SER A 114 22.50 1.25 -13.19
N THR A 115 22.13 1.86 -14.32
CA THR A 115 22.02 3.33 -14.47
C THR A 115 20.62 3.71 -14.97
N GLU A 116 20.00 4.70 -14.34
CA GLU A 116 18.66 5.18 -14.69
C GLU A 116 18.51 6.67 -14.36
N GLU A 117 17.68 7.38 -15.14
CA GLU A 117 17.24 8.75 -14.80
C GLU A 117 15.98 8.65 -13.91
N ILE A 118 16.05 9.24 -12.72
CA ILE A 118 14.95 9.21 -11.74
C ILE A 118 14.48 10.64 -11.48
N GLU A 119 13.17 10.88 -11.56
CA GLU A 119 12.57 12.17 -11.27
C GLU A 119 12.49 12.45 -9.76
N LEU A 120 12.47 13.73 -9.38
CA LEU A 120 12.31 14.19 -8.00
C LEU A 120 10.97 13.71 -7.44
N GLY A 121 11.01 12.96 -6.34
CA GLY A 121 9.84 12.36 -5.69
C GLY A 121 9.47 10.97 -6.19
N ASP A 122 10.02 10.52 -7.33
CA ASP A 122 9.74 9.19 -7.85
C ASP A 122 10.55 8.11 -7.13
N CYS A 123 9.94 6.93 -6.98
CA CYS A 123 10.58 5.75 -6.39
C CYS A 123 10.73 4.61 -7.39
N SER A 124 11.96 4.42 -7.86
CA SER A 124 12.29 3.48 -8.92
C SER A 124 13.18 2.34 -8.43
N PRO A 125 12.97 1.11 -8.93
CA PRO A 125 13.88 0.00 -8.68
C PRO A 125 15.18 0.19 -9.50
N LEU A 126 16.34 0.15 -8.84
CA LEU A 126 17.64 0.35 -9.51
C LEU A 126 18.70 -0.59 -8.92
N GLY A 127 19.26 -1.48 -9.76
CA GLY A 127 20.39 -2.34 -9.39
C GLY A 127 20.14 -3.29 -8.22
N GLY A 128 18.90 -3.77 -8.06
CA GLY A 128 18.48 -4.60 -6.92
C GLY A 128 18.03 -3.82 -5.68
N PHE A 129 18.04 -2.49 -5.73
CA PHE A 129 17.57 -1.61 -4.68
C PHE A 129 16.33 -0.84 -5.14
N ASN A 130 15.75 -0.05 -4.24
CA ASN A 130 14.71 0.93 -4.53
C ASN A 130 15.22 2.30 -4.10
N VAL A 131 15.13 3.28 -4.99
CA VAL A 131 15.69 4.62 -4.81
C VAL A 131 14.61 5.65 -5.01
N MET A 132 14.55 6.63 -4.10
CA MET A 132 13.77 7.84 -4.25
C MET A 132 14.69 9.06 -4.23
N VAL A 133 14.48 9.98 -5.17
CA VAL A 133 15.17 11.27 -5.17
C VAL A 133 14.38 12.21 -4.29
N LYS A 134 14.91 12.56 -3.11
CA LYS A 134 14.24 13.42 -2.13
C LYS A 134 14.38 14.89 -2.49
N LYS A 135 15.58 15.27 -2.92
CA LYS A 135 15.97 16.67 -3.11
C LYS A 135 17.11 16.78 -4.11
N ILE A 136 17.06 17.81 -4.93
CA ILE A 136 18.17 18.21 -5.80
C ILE A 136 18.42 19.71 -5.59
N GLU A 137 19.64 20.07 -5.21
CA GLU A 137 20.10 21.45 -5.10
C GLU A 137 21.16 21.73 -6.16
N GLY A 138 20.89 22.66 -7.07
CA GLY A 138 21.79 22.99 -8.17
C GLY A 138 21.47 22.22 -9.47
N SER A 139 22.47 22.07 -10.34
CA SER A 139 22.34 21.35 -11.62
C SER A 139 23.72 20.93 -12.16
N GLY A 140 23.73 19.97 -13.08
CA GLY A 140 24.93 19.41 -13.69
C GLY A 140 25.76 18.59 -12.69
N GLY A 141 27.07 18.58 -12.89
CA GLY A 141 28.01 17.82 -12.06
C GLY A 141 28.24 18.37 -10.66
N ALA A 142 27.77 19.58 -10.36
CA ALA A 142 27.97 20.25 -9.06
C ALA A 142 26.71 20.29 -8.19
N ALA A 143 25.68 19.50 -8.52
CA ALA A 143 24.46 19.41 -7.74
C ALA A 143 24.66 18.61 -6.44
N THR A 144 23.93 18.98 -5.40
CA THR A 144 23.75 18.13 -4.22
C THR A 144 22.46 17.34 -4.39
N VAL A 145 22.52 16.02 -4.23
CA VAL A 145 21.38 15.10 -4.42
C VAL A 145 21.16 14.31 -3.15
N ASP A 146 19.99 14.48 -2.53
CA ASP A 146 19.56 13.66 -1.39
C ASP A 146 18.68 12.51 -1.87
N LEU A 147 19.00 11.31 -1.44
CA LEU A 147 18.38 10.06 -1.84
C LEU A 147 17.86 9.31 -0.60
N LEU A 148 16.74 8.61 -0.79
CA LEU A 148 16.29 7.56 0.10
C LEU A 148 16.46 6.23 -0.62
N VAL A 149 17.26 5.32 -0.07
CA VAL A 149 17.56 4.03 -0.69
C VAL A 149 17.18 2.92 0.27
N GLY A 150 16.46 1.90 -0.21
CA GLY A 150 16.15 0.70 0.58
C GLY A 150 16.16 -0.56 -0.27
N HIS A 151 16.26 -1.72 0.37
CA HIS A 151 16.33 -2.98 -0.36
C HIS A 151 14.94 -3.50 -0.74
N THR A 152 13.97 -3.44 0.18
CA THR A 152 12.62 -3.95 -0.04
C THR A 152 11.61 -2.82 -0.20
N LYS A 153 10.78 -2.87 -1.25
CA LYS A 153 9.64 -1.97 -1.46
C LYS A 153 8.35 -2.67 -1.08
N LYS A 154 7.54 -2.06 -0.23
CA LYS A 154 6.25 -2.61 0.19
C LYS A 154 5.15 -1.55 0.19
N THR A 155 4.03 -1.88 -0.45
CA THR A 155 2.82 -1.04 -0.39
C THR A 155 1.86 -1.56 0.67
N LEU A 156 1.36 -0.66 1.52
CA LEU A 156 0.30 -0.91 2.51
C LEU A 156 -0.92 -0.05 2.18
N LYS A 157 -2.12 -0.57 2.44
CA LYS A 157 -3.38 0.17 2.22
C LYS A 157 -4.27 0.09 3.44
N SER A 158 -4.92 1.18 3.85
CA SER A 158 -5.70 1.23 5.10
C SER A 158 -6.85 0.22 5.15
N VAL A 159 -7.46 -0.08 4.00
CA VAL A 159 -8.62 -0.98 3.89
C VAL A 159 -8.20 -2.42 3.55
N GLN A 160 -7.02 -2.62 2.95
CA GLN A 160 -6.57 -3.92 2.44
C GLN A 160 -5.07 -4.07 2.63
N ASN A 161 -4.63 -5.17 3.25
CA ASN A 161 -3.20 -5.38 3.50
C ASN A 161 -2.57 -4.18 4.23
N ASN A 162 -3.25 -3.68 5.26
CA ASN A 162 -2.74 -2.63 6.14
C ASN A 162 -1.56 -3.10 7.01
N SER A 163 -1.18 -4.36 6.90
CA SER A 163 -0.19 -5.03 7.73
C SER A 163 0.75 -5.88 6.88
N TYR A 164 1.99 -6.04 7.34
CA TYR A 164 3.00 -6.85 6.66
C TYR A 164 4.05 -7.37 7.65
N ILE A 165 4.41 -8.66 7.55
CA ILE A 165 5.55 -9.23 8.27
C ILE A 165 6.79 -9.17 7.38
N PHE A 166 7.78 -8.40 7.81
CA PHE A 166 9.10 -8.29 7.20
C PHE A 166 10.13 -9.08 8.01
N THR A 167 11.07 -9.76 7.34
CA THR A 167 12.15 -10.50 8.00
C THR A 167 13.51 -9.93 7.57
N MET A 168 14.33 -9.57 8.54
CA MET A 168 15.69 -9.04 8.35
C MET A 168 16.61 -9.57 9.45
N ASP A 169 17.78 -10.08 9.09
CA ASP A 169 18.76 -10.66 10.03
C ASP A 169 18.15 -11.69 11.00
N SER A 170 17.32 -12.60 10.45
CA SER A 170 16.56 -13.60 11.19
C SER A 170 15.55 -13.06 12.23
N LYS A 171 15.35 -11.74 12.27
CA LYS A 171 14.35 -11.08 13.12
C LYS A 171 13.12 -10.69 12.29
N GLN A 172 11.93 -10.93 12.85
CA GLN A 172 10.66 -10.58 12.23
C GLN A 172 10.09 -9.28 12.80
N TYR A 173 9.55 -8.47 11.91
CA TYR A 173 8.93 -7.18 12.17
C TYR A 173 7.52 -7.16 11.58
N GLY A 174 6.51 -6.95 12.41
CA GLY A 174 5.14 -6.71 11.97
C GLY A 174 4.94 -5.22 11.80
N ILE A 175 4.55 -4.78 10.61
CA ILE A 175 4.40 -3.38 10.26
C ILE A 175 2.93 -3.14 10.00
N ASP A 176 2.29 -2.25 10.76
CA ASP A 176 0.90 -1.85 10.58
C ASP A 176 0.81 -0.37 10.17
N LEU A 177 -0.01 -0.10 9.16
CA LEU A 177 -0.47 1.24 8.81
C LEU A 177 -1.66 1.61 9.69
N LEU A 178 -1.45 2.54 10.62
CA LEU A 178 -2.49 3.02 11.53
C LEU A 178 -3.31 4.18 10.95
N GLY A 179 -2.70 4.97 10.08
CA GLY A 179 -3.33 6.14 9.47
C GLY A 179 -2.30 7.03 8.77
N GLY A 180 -2.72 8.24 8.42
CA GLY A 180 -1.86 9.24 7.77
C GLY A 180 -2.59 10.56 7.58
N SER A 181 -1.82 11.59 7.22
CA SER A 181 -2.37 12.90 6.86
C SER A 181 -1.43 13.65 5.92
N SER A 182 -1.99 14.31 4.91
CA SER A 182 -1.31 15.22 3.94
C SER A 182 -0.16 14.61 3.13
N ASN A 183 0.91 14.19 3.79
CA ASN A 183 2.14 13.59 3.25
C ASN A 183 2.88 12.76 4.32
N SER A 184 2.17 12.35 5.37
CA SER A 184 2.71 11.61 6.50
C SER A 184 1.87 10.37 6.76
N ILE A 185 2.49 9.34 7.32
CA ILE A 185 1.81 8.14 7.80
C ILE A 185 2.15 7.89 9.25
N LEU A 186 1.22 7.31 10.00
CA LEU A 186 1.49 6.74 11.30
C LEU A 186 1.66 5.23 11.14
N LEU A 187 2.88 4.74 11.38
CA LEU A 187 3.20 3.32 11.37
C LEU A 187 3.38 2.81 12.78
N ARG A 188 2.99 1.55 13.00
CA ARG A 188 3.36 0.77 14.18
C ARG A 188 4.23 -0.40 13.75
N VAL A 189 5.36 -0.59 14.42
CA VAL A 189 6.24 -1.73 14.22
C VAL A 189 6.25 -2.59 15.47
N SER A 190 6.05 -3.89 15.30
CA SER A 190 6.06 -4.91 16.34
C SER A 190 7.18 -5.90 16.10
N SER A 191 7.85 -6.37 17.16
CA SER A 191 8.83 -7.46 17.05
C SER A 191 8.88 -8.31 18.32
N CYS A 192 9.28 -9.56 18.15
CA CYS A 192 9.55 -10.48 19.25
C CYS A 192 11.06 -10.52 19.53
N LYS A 193 11.44 -10.73 20.81
CA LYS A 193 12.86 -10.74 21.19
C LYS A 193 13.59 -11.97 20.66
N ASN A 194 13.03 -13.17 20.89
CA ASN A 194 13.65 -14.47 20.59
C ASN A 194 12.62 -15.48 20.01
N ALA A 195 11.52 -15.00 19.43
CA ALA A 195 10.41 -15.81 18.95
C ALA A 195 9.98 -15.34 17.55
N THR A 196 9.23 -16.17 16.83
CA THR A 196 8.66 -15.77 15.54
C THR A 196 7.39 -14.97 15.78
N LEU A 197 7.12 -14.01 14.91
CA LEU A 197 5.93 -13.17 14.93
C LEU A 197 4.86 -13.82 14.05
N THR A 198 3.65 -13.98 14.59
CA THR A 198 2.49 -14.47 13.86
C THR A 198 1.40 -13.42 13.84
N GLN A 199 0.80 -13.19 12.67
CA GLN A 199 -0.34 -12.30 12.53
C GLN A 199 -1.60 -13.01 13.01
N ILE A 200 -2.29 -12.44 13.99
CA ILE A 200 -3.61 -12.92 14.42
C ILE A 200 -4.64 -12.27 13.51
N VAL A 201 -5.29 -13.10 12.69
CA VAL A 201 -6.51 -12.69 11.99
C VAL A 201 -7.64 -12.88 12.98
N GLU A 202 -8.21 -11.78 13.47
CA GLU A 202 -9.41 -11.86 14.29
C GLU A 202 -10.53 -12.43 13.42
N ILE A 203 -10.91 -13.69 13.69
CA ILE A 203 -12.08 -14.29 13.08
C ILE A 203 -13.25 -13.58 13.74
N VAL A 204 -13.78 -12.56 13.06
CA VAL A 204 -15.08 -12.01 13.42
C VAL A 204 -16.06 -13.16 13.23
N ASN A 205 -16.42 -13.82 14.32
CA ASN A 205 -17.54 -14.75 14.33
C ASN A 205 -18.76 -13.92 13.99
N ILE A 206 -19.08 -13.86 12.70
CA ILE A 206 -20.38 -13.44 12.24
C ILE A 206 -21.32 -14.48 12.85
N GLU A 207 -21.96 -14.13 13.97
CA GLU A 207 -23.09 -14.86 14.49
C GLU A 207 -24.15 -14.84 13.39
N ASN A 208 -24.04 -15.80 12.48
CA ASN A 208 -25.11 -16.15 11.57
C ASN A 208 -26.22 -16.69 12.47
N ASN A 209 -27.13 -15.79 12.88
CA ASN A 209 -28.47 -16.11 13.35
C ASN A 209 -29.30 -16.74 12.22
N THR A 210 -28.72 -17.68 11.48
CA THR A 210 -29.48 -18.68 10.75
C THR A 210 -30.04 -19.63 11.79
N THR A 211 -31.29 -19.39 12.14
CA THR A 211 -32.19 -20.36 12.77
C THR A 211 -32.16 -21.63 11.92
N LEU A 212 -31.25 -22.53 12.24
CA LEU A 212 -31.17 -23.86 11.65
C LEU A 212 -32.42 -24.62 12.12
N ASN A 213 -33.42 -24.71 11.24
CA ASN A 213 -34.45 -25.72 11.35
C ASN A 213 -33.75 -27.08 11.30
N GLN A 214 -33.51 -27.66 12.48
CA GLN A 214 -33.04 -29.02 12.66
C GLN A 214 -34.00 -29.95 11.93
N THR A 215 -33.54 -30.46 10.78
CA THR A 215 -34.13 -31.64 10.16
C THR A 215 -33.19 -32.78 10.52
N ASN A 216 -33.68 -33.73 11.31
CA ASN A 216 -32.95 -34.93 11.70
C ASN A 216 -32.52 -35.71 10.44
N VAL A 217 -31.26 -35.59 10.05
CA VAL A 217 -30.64 -36.49 9.08
C VAL A 217 -29.72 -37.43 9.84
N THR A 218 -30.22 -38.64 10.03
CA THR A 218 -29.44 -39.80 10.47
C THR A 218 -28.81 -40.42 9.22
N SER A 219 -27.50 -40.27 9.04
CA SER A 219 -26.73 -41.11 8.12
C SER A 219 -25.34 -41.38 8.68
N ASN A 220 -25.10 -42.67 8.97
CA ASN A 220 -23.77 -43.26 9.03
C ASN A 220 -23.21 -43.24 7.61
N ASP A 221 -22.25 -42.36 7.31
CA ASP A 221 -21.29 -42.60 6.24
C ASP A 221 -20.00 -41.84 6.49
N THR A 222 -18.89 -42.54 6.31
CA THR A 222 -17.54 -42.04 6.54
C THR A 222 -17.12 -41.19 5.34
N ILE A 223 -17.12 -39.87 5.48
CA ILE A 223 -16.71 -38.94 4.43
C ILE A 223 -15.18 -38.83 4.42
N ILE A 224 -14.57 -39.31 3.35
CA ILE A 224 -13.16 -39.04 3.00
C ILE A 224 -13.11 -37.60 2.47
N ILE A 225 -12.42 -36.73 3.19
CA ILE A 225 -12.22 -35.33 2.78
C ILE A 225 -10.99 -35.27 1.88
N GLU A 226 -11.20 -35.26 0.57
CA GLU A 226 -10.17 -34.86 -0.39
C GLU A 226 -10.08 -33.32 -0.40
N ASN A 227 -8.91 -32.80 -0.02
CA ASN A 227 -8.57 -31.39 -0.14
C ASN A 227 -8.47 -30.99 -1.63
N GLN A 228 -9.59 -30.64 -2.26
CA GLN A 228 -9.58 -29.83 -3.47
C GLN A 228 -9.49 -28.36 -3.06
N THR A 229 -8.31 -27.76 -3.26
CA THR A 229 -8.14 -26.30 -3.26
C THR A 229 -8.78 -25.73 -4.51
N THR A 230 -10.09 -25.48 -4.44
CA THR A 230 -10.80 -24.68 -5.43
C THR A 230 -10.32 -23.24 -5.29
N GLN A 231 -9.53 -22.76 -6.25
CA GLN A 231 -9.27 -21.33 -6.39
C GLN A 231 -10.61 -20.65 -6.66
N ILE A 232 -11.15 -19.99 -5.64
CA ILE A 232 -12.33 -19.14 -5.77
C ILE A 232 -11.88 -17.94 -6.59
N GLN A 233 -12.05 -18.00 -7.91
CA GLN A 233 -11.94 -16.78 -8.73
C GLN A 233 -13.06 -15.84 -8.26
N PRO A 234 -12.75 -14.58 -7.95
CA PRO A 234 -13.75 -13.62 -7.53
C PRO A 234 -14.81 -13.50 -8.65
N GLU A 235 -16.06 -13.78 -8.31
CA GLU A 235 -17.16 -13.61 -9.25
C GLU A 235 -17.29 -12.15 -9.66
N CYS A 236 -17.58 -11.93 -10.93
CA CYS A 236 -17.80 -10.61 -11.52
C CYS A 236 -19.13 -10.05 -11.00
N LEU A 237 -19.07 -9.17 -9.99
CA LEU A 237 -20.25 -8.82 -9.19
C LEU A 237 -21.26 -7.94 -9.94
N GLU A 238 -20.81 -6.93 -10.69
CA GLU A 238 -21.68 -5.96 -11.38
C GLU A 238 -21.01 -5.42 -12.65
N THR A 239 -21.77 -5.28 -13.75
CA THR A 239 -21.29 -4.68 -15.01
C THR A 239 -20.66 -3.31 -14.77
N GLY A 240 -19.43 -3.13 -15.25
CA GLY A 240 -18.64 -1.91 -15.09
C GLY A 240 -17.77 -1.87 -13.83
N TYR A 241 -17.88 -2.86 -12.93
CA TYR A 241 -16.95 -2.99 -11.79
C TYR A 241 -15.51 -3.16 -12.28
N ARG A 242 -14.58 -2.34 -11.79
CA ARG A 242 -13.17 -2.37 -12.20
C ARG A 242 -12.30 -3.05 -11.15
N ASN A 243 -11.42 -3.95 -11.60
CA ASN A 243 -10.41 -4.59 -10.77
C ASN A 243 -9.05 -4.45 -11.46
N GLY A 244 -8.24 -3.47 -11.02
CA GLY A 244 -6.98 -3.17 -11.68
C GLY A 244 -7.15 -2.79 -13.15
N THR A 245 -6.54 -3.57 -14.05
CA THR A 245 -6.56 -3.37 -15.51
C THR A 245 -7.76 -4.03 -16.19
N GLU A 246 -8.64 -4.68 -15.44
CA GLU A 246 -9.81 -5.37 -15.96
C GLU A 246 -11.10 -4.67 -15.49
N TYR A 247 -12.21 -4.97 -16.16
CA TYR A 247 -13.55 -4.56 -15.79
C TYR A 247 -14.54 -5.70 -16.03
N CYS A 248 -15.65 -5.68 -15.31
CA CYS A 248 -16.74 -6.63 -15.48
C CYS A 248 -17.60 -6.25 -16.69
N ASN A 249 -17.62 -7.06 -17.74
CA ASN A 249 -18.44 -6.81 -18.92
C ASN A 249 -19.93 -7.19 -18.69
N SER A 250 -20.78 -6.93 -19.68
CA SER A 250 -22.22 -7.23 -19.60
C SER A 250 -22.54 -8.73 -19.58
N GLN A 251 -21.56 -9.59 -19.87
CA GLN A 251 -21.63 -11.03 -19.77
C GLN A 251 -21.20 -11.57 -18.40
N GLY A 252 -20.84 -10.69 -17.45
CA GLY A 252 -20.36 -11.10 -16.12
C GLY A 252 -18.96 -11.72 -16.16
N GLN A 253 -18.12 -11.31 -17.09
CA GLN A 253 -16.74 -11.77 -17.22
C GLN A 253 -15.77 -10.59 -17.11
N TYR A 254 -14.60 -10.82 -16.53
CA TYR A 254 -13.53 -9.84 -16.56
C TYR A 254 -12.97 -9.69 -17.99
N ALA A 255 -12.89 -8.44 -18.45
CA ALA A 255 -12.29 -8.05 -19.71
C ALA A 255 -11.24 -6.97 -19.48
N TYR A 256 -10.18 -6.95 -20.28
CA TYR A 256 -9.14 -5.93 -20.18
C TYR A 256 -9.65 -4.56 -20.61
N GLN A 257 -9.23 -3.53 -19.88
CA GLN A 257 -9.49 -2.14 -20.22
C GLN A 257 -8.74 -1.73 -21.49
N LEU A 258 -9.38 -0.92 -22.30
CA LEU A 258 -8.91 -0.40 -23.57
C LEU A 258 -7.98 0.80 -23.37
N SER A 259 -7.02 0.95 -24.28
CA SER A 259 -6.06 2.05 -24.28
C SER A 259 -6.67 3.31 -24.91
N THR A 260 -5.99 4.44 -24.77
CA THR A 260 -6.41 5.67 -25.46
C THR A 260 -6.40 5.48 -26.97
N LYS A 261 -7.43 6.00 -27.65
CA LYS A 261 -7.73 5.90 -29.08
C LYS A 261 -8.38 4.59 -29.55
N ASP A 262 -8.54 3.60 -28.67
CA ASP A 262 -9.32 2.40 -28.99
C ASP A 262 -10.82 2.71 -28.98
N SER A 263 -11.62 1.92 -29.71
CA SER A 263 -13.06 2.11 -29.76
C SER A 263 -13.75 1.51 -28.54
N CYS A 264 -14.70 2.24 -27.95
CA CYS A 264 -15.44 1.85 -26.74
C CYS A 264 -16.93 2.10 -26.91
N ALA A 265 -17.75 1.36 -26.16
CA ALA A 265 -19.19 1.60 -26.01
C ALA A 265 -19.49 2.34 -24.70
N GLU A 266 -18.77 2.03 -23.63
CA GLU A 266 -19.02 2.54 -22.28
C GLU A 266 -17.77 3.10 -21.62
N ASN A 267 -17.94 4.00 -20.64
CA ASN A 267 -16.81 4.68 -19.99
C ASN A 267 -15.85 3.72 -19.27
N TYR A 268 -16.40 2.70 -18.61
CA TYR A 268 -15.64 1.74 -17.81
C TYR A 268 -14.74 0.81 -18.63
N GLU A 269 -14.97 0.72 -19.94
CA GLU A 269 -14.15 -0.07 -20.86
C GLU A 269 -12.77 0.59 -21.06
N CYS A 270 -12.65 1.90 -20.88
CA CYS A 270 -11.41 2.62 -21.07
C CYS A 270 -10.55 2.64 -19.80
N SER A 271 -9.24 2.46 -19.95
CA SER A 271 -8.25 2.66 -18.86
C SER A 271 -8.39 4.04 -18.19
N THR A 272 -8.78 5.05 -18.96
CA THR A 272 -9.03 6.44 -18.52
C THR A 272 -10.40 6.68 -17.88
N ASN A 273 -11.27 5.66 -17.86
CA ASN A 273 -12.69 5.74 -17.49
C ASN A 273 -13.47 6.80 -18.28
N TYR A 274 -13.13 6.99 -19.56
CA TYR A 274 -13.73 8.03 -20.37
C TYR A 274 -13.78 7.62 -21.84
N CYS A 275 -15.00 7.29 -22.28
CA CYS A 275 -15.37 7.02 -23.64
C CYS A 275 -16.07 8.24 -24.23
N LYS A 276 -15.52 8.83 -25.29
CA LYS A 276 -16.13 9.98 -25.97
C LYS A 276 -16.19 9.68 -27.47
N GLU A 277 -17.37 9.83 -28.06
CA GLU A 277 -17.58 9.57 -29.50
C GLU A 277 -17.12 8.16 -29.90
N ASN A 278 -17.42 7.17 -29.05
CA ASN A 278 -17.02 5.77 -29.19
C ASN A 278 -15.50 5.53 -29.24
N ILE A 279 -14.70 6.44 -28.68
CA ILE A 279 -13.24 6.33 -28.60
C ILE A 279 -12.77 6.64 -27.17
N CYS A 280 -11.87 5.80 -26.65
CA CYS A 280 -11.26 6.00 -25.35
C CYS A 280 -10.34 7.22 -25.37
N SER A 281 -10.60 8.18 -24.51
CA SER A 281 -9.85 9.44 -24.48
C SER A 281 -9.45 9.82 -23.06
N LYS A 282 -8.46 10.70 -22.93
CA LYS A 282 -8.12 11.29 -21.63
C LYS A 282 -9.06 12.46 -21.39
N LYS A 283 -9.82 12.47 -20.29
CA LYS A 283 -10.52 13.68 -19.85
C LYS A 283 -9.51 14.82 -19.76
N SER A 284 -9.82 15.95 -20.40
CA SER A 284 -9.04 17.17 -20.23
C SER A 284 -9.01 17.57 -18.77
N PHE A 285 -7.89 18.14 -18.31
CA PHE A 285 -7.74 18.61 -16.93
C PHE A 285 -8.92 19.51 -16.51
N PHE A 286 -9.33 20.43 -17.38
CA PHE A 286 -10.44 21.35 -17.11
C PHE A 286 -11.80 20.66 -17.01
N SER A 287 -12.05 19.58 -17.75
CA SER A 287 -13.34 18.89 -17.64
C SER A 287 -13.46 18.14 -16.31
N ARG A 288 -12.33 17.64 -15.76
CA ARG A 288 -12.29 17.05 -14.42
C ARG A 288 -12.65 18.08 -13.34
N VAL A 289 -12.13 19.30 -13.46
CA VAL A 289 -12.43 20.40 -12.52
C VAL A 289 -13.92 20.77 -12.57
N ILE A 290 -14.50 20.87 -13.77
CA ILE A 290 -15.93 21.22 -13.93
C ILE A 290 -16.85 20.13 -13.36
N ASP A 291 -16.57 18.85 -13.63
CA ASP A 291 -17.37 17.74 -13.11
C ASP A 291 -17.32 17.71 -11.57
N TRP A 292 -16.16 17.98 -10.98
CA TRP A 292 -15.99 18.09 -9.52
C TRP A 292 -16.81 19.25 -8.94
N ILE A 293 -16.76 20.44 -9.56
CA ILE A 293 -17.58 21.59 -9.15
C ILE A 293 -19.08 21.25 -9.21
N LYS A 294 -19.54 20.58 -10.27
CA LYS A 294 -20.94 20.18 -10.40
C LYS A 294 -21.39 19.21 -9.29
N GLY A 295 -20.51 18.30 -8.86
CA GLY A 295 -20.80 17.39 -7.76
C GLY A 295 -20.95 18.06 -6.39
N ILE A 296 -20.38 19.26 -6.20
CA ILE A 296 -20.50 20.03 -4.95
C ILE A 296 -21.82 20.82 -4.88
N PHE A 297 -22.33 21.25 -6.04
CA PHE A 297 -23.51 22.13 -6.12
C PHE A 297 -24.78 21.43 -6.62
N SER A 298 -24.78 20.10 -6.70
CA SER A 298 -25.95 19.28 -7.07
C SER A 298 -26.45 18.46 -5.89
#